data_AF-A0A0T6B6T3-F1
#
_entry.id   AF-A0A0T6B6T3-F1
#
_cell.length_a   1.000
_cell.length_b   1.000
_cell.length_c   1.000
_cell.angle_alpha   90.00
_cell.angle_beta   90.00
_cell.angle_gamma   90.00
#
_symmetry.space_group_name_H-M   'P 1'
#
loop_
_entity.id
_entity.type
_entity.pdbx_description
1 polymer ?
#
loop_
_entity_poly.entity_id
_entity_poly.type
_entity_poly.pdbx_seq_one_letter_code
_entity_poly.pdbx_strand_id
1 'polypeptide(L)'
;REYIENDIQDNVYEAVLRQTYSMYKLFNGTFNSALQKSDIPALKSKLEKFYTTYLKSLKLTHCDILSIFNGIQFLPLDKQNFLNVQCFLNEIECDNPLIDSTLFMFNEHVIWSGLEPGDLQTLYQYLVHIFLPSYMETELQGGSMPRNPSSPFAMYHGRFINGPSNLKTAKSVGKFPKIYLTRKRKPALYNMLIYRTLSSTVCLFIEGKLFNLNTKDAENNNFR
;
A
#
# COMPACT_ATOMS: atom_id res chain seq x y z
N ARG A 1 0.42 29.00 -33.38
CA ARG A 1 0.01 28.56 -32.03
C ARG A 1 0.63 29.56 -31.07
N GLU A 2 -0.17 30.49 -30.54
CA GLU A 2 0.30 31.42 -29.53
C GLU A 2 0.55 30.63 -28.23
N TYR A 3 1.76 30.79 -27.68
CA TYR A 3 2.15 30.17 -26.43
C TYR A 3 1.63 31.07 -25.31
N ILE A 4 0.55 30.65 -24.64
CA ILE A 4 0.00 31.37 -23.50
C ILE A 4 0.82 30.97 -22.27
N GLU A 5 1.79 31.81 -21.92
CA GLU A 5 2.72 31.63 -20.79
C GLU A 5 2.00 31.58 -19.43
N ASN A 6 0.74 32.06 -19.37
CA ASN A 6 -0.02 32.28 -18.14
C ASN A 6 -0.92 31.10 -17.68
N ASP A 7 -0.93 29.96 -18.38
CA ASP A 7 -1.88 28.86 -18.08
C ASP A 7 -1.23 27.64 -17.39
N ILE A 8 0.06 27.72 -17.11
CA ILE A 8 0.83 26.68 -16.41
C ILE A 8 1.00 27.15 -14.96
N GLN A 9 0.12 26.70 -14.06
CA GLN A 9 0.22 27.02 -12.65
C GLN A 9 1.43 26.28 -12.04
N ASP A 10 2.57 26.94 -11.86
CA ASP A 10 3.79 26.35 -11.27
C ASP A 10 3.51 25.56 -9.97
N ASN A 11 2.55 26.04 -9.17
CA ASN A 11 2.10 25.38 -7.94
C ASN A 11 1.54 23.96 -8.19
N VAL A 12 0.88 23.74 -9.32
CA VAL A 12 0.35 22.44 -9.74
C VAL A 12 1.48 21.49 -10.07
N TYR A 13 2.47 21.95 -10.86
CA TYR A 13 3.64 21.14 -11.18
C TYR A 13 4.48 20.84 -9.95
N GLU A 14 4.63 21.81 -9.05
CA GLU A 14 5.29 21.59 -7.77
C GLU A 14 4.56 20.51 -6.95
N ALA A 15 3.24 20.59 -6.85
CA ALA A 15 2.44 19.60 -6.13
C ALA A 15 2.55 18.20 -6.76
N VAL A 16 2.51 18.10 -8.10
CA VAL A 16 2.72 16.85 -8.84
C VAL A 16 4.11 16.29 -8.56
N LEU A 17 5.16 17.11 -8.60
CA LEU A 17 6.53 16.68 -8.30
C LEU A 17 6.66 16.18 -6.86
N ARG A 18 6.09 16.90 -5.88
CA ARG A 18 6.05 16.47 -4.47
C ARG A 18 5.32 15.14 -4.32
N GLN A 19 4.23 14.94 -5.07
CA GLN A 19 3.49 13.69 -5.05
C GLN A 19 4.28 12.54 -5.67
N THR A 20 4.91 12.76 -6.81
CA THR A 20 5.76 11.75 -7.47
C THR A 20 6.92 11.31 -6.57
N TYR A 21 7.52 12.27 -5.85
CA TYR A 21 8.55 11.97 -4.86
C TYR A 21 7.99 11.19 -3.67
N SER A 22 6.81 11.53 -3.18
CA SER A 22 6.17 10.81 -2.06
C SER A 22 5.90 9.36 -2.44
N MET A 23 5.38 9.13 -3.65
CA MET A 23 5.19 7.78 -4.20
C MET A 23 6.52 7.03 -4.38
N TYR A 24 7.57 7.70 -4.87
CA TYR A 24 8.92 7.10 -4.93
C TYR A 24 9.40 6.70 -3.54
N LYS A 25 9.29 7.61 -2.57
CA LYS A 25 9.72 7.44 -1.18
C LYS A 25 9.01 6.25 -0.55
N LEU A 26 7.71 6.07 -0.83
CA LEU A 26 6.92 4.96 -0.32
C LEU A 26 7.54 3.59 -0.67
N PHE A 27 8.12 3.39 -1.86
CA PHE A 27 8.67 2.08 -2.25
C PHE A 27 10.20 1.97 -2.18
N ASN A 28 10.92 3.09 -2.32
CA ASN A 28 12.38 3.10 -2.42
C ASN A 28 13.07 3.74 -1.22
N GLY A 29 12.31 4.42 -0.35
CA GLY A 29 12.85 5.27 0.70
C GLY A 29 13.35 6.61 0.16
N THR A 30 14.01 7.37 1.01
CA THR A 30 14.57 8.68 0.63
C THR A 30 15.76 8.54 -0.32
N PHE A 31 16.04 9.57 -1.13
CA PHE A 31 17.26 9.61 -1.96
C PHE A 31 18.53 9.48 -1.11
N ASN A 32 18.57 10.10 0.07
CA ASN A 32 19.68 9.95 1.00
C ASN A 32 19.89 8.51 1.44
N SER A 33 18.82 7.79 1.79
CA SER A 33 18.91 6.37 2.13
C SER A 33 19.29 5.47 0.94
N ALA A 34 18.98 5.89 -0.28
CA ALA A 34 19.39 5.17 -1.48
C ALA A 34 20.87 5.41 -1.82
N LEU A 35 21.37 6.65 -1.64
CA LEU A 35 22.79 7.01 -1.79
C LEU A 35 23.67 6.30 -0.75
N GLN A 36 23.19 6.13 0.47
CA GLN A 36 23.93 5.37 1.50
C GLN A 36 24.09 3.88 1.15
N LYS A 37 23.20 3.33 0.31
CA LYS A 37 23.19 1.90 -0.07
C LYS A 37 23.80 1.63 -1.45
N SER A 38 23.94 2.64 -2.30
CA SER A 38 24.37 2.50 -3.69
C SER A 38 24.95 3.78 -4.27
N ASP A 39 25.84 3.64 -5.25
CA ASP A 39 26.50 4.77 -5.90
C ASP A 39 25.55 5.65 -6.74
N ILE A 40 26.00 6.88 -7.01
CA ILE A 40 25.25 7.89 -7.79
C ILE A 40 24.77 7.36 -9.15
N PRO A 41 25.56 6.62 -9.96
CA PRO A 41 25.09 6.11 -11.25
C PRO A 41 23.96 5.10 -11.10
N ALA A 42 24.02 4.23 -10.07
CA ALA A 42 22.98 3.24 -9.79
C ALA A 42 21.67 3.92 -9.33
N LEU A 43 21.78 5.00 -8.53
CA LEU A 43 20.61 5.81 -8.17
C LEU A 43 20.00 6.47 -9.40
N LYS A 44 20.81 7.12 -10.25
CA LYS A 44 20.32 7.76 -11.49
C LYS A 44 19.53 6.78 -12.36
N SER A 45 20.06 5.58 -12.57
CA SER A 45 19.37 4.53 -13.34
C SER A 45 18.03 4.10 -12.71
N LYS A 46 17.98 3.96 -11.37
CA LYS A 46 16.72 3.65 -10.66
C LYS A 46 15.69 4.78 -10.78
N LEU A 47 16.13 6.04 -10.65
CA LEU A 47 15.26 7.20 -10.77
C LEU A 47 14.72 7.31 -12.20
N GLU A 48 15.59 7.19 -13.21
CA GLU A 48 15.20 7.24 -14.61
C GLU A 48 14.15 6.16 -14.93
N LYS A 49 14.36 4.92 -14.48
CA LYS A 49 13.38 3.85 -14.64
C LYS A 49 12.05 4.17 -13.96
N PHE A 50 12.08 4.63 -12.71
CA PHE A 50 10.87 4.96 -11.96
C PHE A 50 10.09 6.09 -12.63
N TYR A 51 10.73 7.24 -12.87
CA TYR A 51 10.06 8.43 -13.40
C TYR A 51 9.62 8.23 -14.85
N THR A 52 10.39 7.52 -15.68
CA THR A 52 9.97 7.24 -17.08
C THR A 52 8.68 6.43 -17.12
N THR A 53 8.50 5.47 -16.22
CA THR A 53 7.25 4.69 -16.14
C THR A 53 6.14 5.47 -15.44
N TYR A 54 6.43 6.09 -14.29
CA TYR A 54 5.43 6.75 -13.46
C TYR A 54 4.85 8.00 -14.14
N LEU A 55 5.69 8.85 -14.74
CA LEU A 55 5.23 10.05 -15.45
C LEU A 55 4.35 9.70 -16.66
N LYS A 56 4.58 8.56 -17.32
CA LYS A 56 3.69 8.08 -18.40
C LYS A 56 2.32 7.63 -17.89
N SER A 57 2.25 7.13 -16.66
CA SER A 57 0.97 6.78 -16.03
C SER A 57 0.20 7.99 -15.49
N LEU A 58 0.87 9.13 -15.29
CA LEU A 58 0.21 10.37 -14.89
C LEU A 58 -0.50 10.99 -16.08
N LYS A 59 -1.84 11.03 -16.02
CA LYS A 59 -2.67 11.73 -17.00
C LYS A 59 -2.66 13.25 -16.76
N LEU A 60 -1.51 13.89 -16.99
CA LEU A 60 -1.28 15.32 -16.74
C LEU A 60 -2.27 16.23 -17.51
N THR A 61 -2.76 15.80 -18.67
CA THR A 61 -3.74 16.54 -19.47
C THR A 61 -5.13 16.62 -18.84
N HIS A 62 -5.40 15.83 -17.80
CA HIS A 62 -6.66 15.81 -17.06
C HIS A 62 -6.44 16.01 -15.55
N CYS A 63 -5.26 16.52 -15.14
CA CYS A 63 -5.00 16.86 -13.75
C CYS A 63 -5.85 18.09 -13.36
N ASP A 64 -7.07 17.82 -12.88
CA ASP A 64 -7.91 18.83 -12.25
C ASP A 64 -7.36 19.16 -10.85
N ILE A 65 -7.75 20.31 -10.31
CA ILE A 65 -7.46 20.75 -8.93
C ILE A 65 -7.77 19.62 -7.94
N LEU A 66 -8.85 18.86 -8.15
CA LEU A 66 -9.21 17.70 -7.33
C LEU A 66 -8.23 16.53 -7.42
N SER A 67 -7.51 16.38 -8.54
CA SER A 67 -6.43 15.40 -8.70
C SER A 67 -5.14 15.82 -8.00
N ILE A 68 -5.01 17.12 -7.68
CA ILE A 68 -3.91 17.71 -6.91
C ILE A 68 -4.24 17.73 -5.41
N PHE A 69 -5.53 17.90 -5.07
CA PHE A 69 -6.02 17.67 -3.73
C PHE A 69 -6.06 16.16 -3.48
N ASN A 70 -4.91 15.64 -3.06
CA ASN A 70 -4.68 14.27 -2.63
C ASN A 70 -5.46 13.95 -1.33
N GLY A 71 -6.77 14.17 -1.33
CA GLY A 71 -7.63 14.04 -0.17
C GLY A 71 -7.75 12.58 0.23
N ILE A 72 -7.72 12.34 1.54
CA ILE A 72 -8.15 11.06 2.10
C ILE A 72 -9.64 11.17 2.32
N GLN A 73 -10.41 10.23 1.75
CA GLN A 73 -11.86 10.18 1.99
C GLN A 73 -12.12 9.35 3.24
N PHE A 74 -12.64 9.99 4.29
CA PHE A 74 -13.06 9.28 5.50
C PHE A 74 -14.53 8.91 5.41
N LEU A 75 -14.89 7.71 5.89
CA LEU A 75 -16.29 7.29 6.00
C LEU A 75 -16.87 7.82 7.31
N PRO A 76 -17.90 8.69 7.29
CA PRO A 76 -18.57 9.08 8.51
C PRO A 76 -19.33 7.88 9.09
N LEU A 77 -18.95 7.50 10.31
CA LEU A 77 -19.63 6.47 11.09
C LEU A 77 -20.22 7.08 12.36
N ASP A 78 -21.28 6.46 12.88
CA ASP A 78 -21.72 6.72 14.23
C ASP A 78 -20.68 6.23 15.25
N LYS A 79 -20.77 6.76 16.47
CA LYS A 79 -19.79 6.51 17.54
C LYS A 79 -19.64 5.01 17.84
N GLN A 80 -20.73 4.25 17.80
CA GLN A 80 -20.70 2.83 18.14
C GLN A 80 -19.94 2.03 17.08
N ASN A 81 -20.29 2.24 15.80
CA ASN A 81 -19.62 1.54 14.70
C ASN A 81 -18.13 1.90 14.60
N PHE A 82 -17.78 3.18 14.81
CA PHE A 82 -16.39 3.60 14.85
C PHE A 82 -15.61 2.90 15.98
N LEU A 83 -16.17 2.87 17.21
CA LEU A 83 -15.55 2.19 18.34
C LEU A 83 -15.42 0.68 18.11
N ASN A 84 -16.42 0.04 17.53
CA ASN A 84 -16.35 -1.39 17.21
C ASN A 84 -15.18 -1.70 16.27
N VAL A 85 -14.99 -0.89 15.22
CA VAL A 85 -13.85 -1.04 14.29
C VAL A 85 -12.53 -0.80 15.01
N GLN A 86 -12.44 0.24 15.83
CA GLN A 86 -11.23 0.55 16.57
C GLN A 86 -10.86 -0.56 17.57
N CYS A 87 -11.84 -1.09 18.32
CA CYS A 87 -11.62 -2.22 19.24
C CYS A 87 -11.14 -3.47 18.49
N PHE A 88 -11.78 -3.80 17.38
CA PHE A 88 -11.35 -4.92 16.53
C PHE A 88 -9.90 -4.79 16.06
N LEU A 89 -9.49 -3.60 15.60
CA LEU A 89 -8.11 -3.37 15.16
C LEU A 89 -7.13 -3.40 16.33
N ASN A 90 -7.53 -2.88 17.48
CA ASN A 90 -6.73 -2.95 18.71
C ASN A 90 -6.52 -4.40 19.16
N GLU A 91 -7.55 -5.24 19.09
CA GLU A 91 -7.43 -6.68 19.38
C GLU A 91 -6.42 -7.33 18.43
N ILE A 92 -6.48 -7.03 17.12
CA ILE A 92 -5.51 -7.54 16.15
C ILE A 92 -4.06 -7.12 16.50
N GLU A 93 -3.85 -5.85 16.83
CA GLU A 93 -2.54 -5.30 17.18
C GLU A 93 -2.03 -5.86 18.52
N CYS A 94 -2.91 -6.09 19.50
CA CYS A 94 -2.56 -6.66 20.79
C CYS A 94 -2.22 -8.15 20.69
N ASP A 95 -3.02 -8.92 19.95
CA ASP A 95 -2.83 -10.37 19.79
C ASP A 95 -1.62 -10.70 18.91
N ASN A 96 -1.21 -9.77 18.05
CA ASN A 96 -0.11 -9.98 17.10
C ASN A 96 0.93 -8.85 17.22
N PRO A 97 1.90 -8.95 18.15
CA PRO A 97 2.93 -7.93 18.37
C PRO A 97 3.85 -7.65 17.17
N LEU A 98 3.75 -8.47 16.11
CA LEU A 98 4.44 -8.25 14.84
C LEU A 98 3.79 -7.14 14.01
N ILE A 99 2.49 -6.92 14.19
CA ILE A 99 1.72 -5.90 13.50
C ILE A 99 1.95 -4.60 14.23
N ASP A 100 2.58 -3.66 13.53
CA ASP A 100 2.97 -2.40 14.14
C ASP A 100 1.89 -1.33 14.05
N SER A 101 1.10 -1.40 12.98
CA SER A 101 0.02 -0.48 12.69
C SER A 101 -0.95 -1.12 11.71
N THR A 102 -2.18 -0.63 11.71
CA THR A 102 -3.24 -1.07 10.82
C THR A 102 -3.88 0.09 10.07
N LEU A 103 -4.47 -0.21 8.91
CA LEU A 103 -5.33 0.69 8.14
C LEU A 103 -6.60 -0.09 7.77
N PHE A 104 -7.75 0.48 8.09
CA PHE A 104 -9.04 -0.11 7.76
C PHE A 104 -9.82 0.81 6.82
N MET A 105 -10.25 0.25 5.70
CA MET A 105 -11.04 0.92 4.68
C MET A 105 -12.32 0.14 4.39
N PHE A 106 -13.39 0.87 4.08
CA PHE A 106 -14.65 0.31 3.61
C PHE A 106 -15.13 1.10 2.40
N ASN A 107 -15.44 0.42 1.29
CA ASN A 107 -15.80 1.05 0.02
C ASN A 107 -14.80 2.15 -0.37
N GLU A 108 -13.48 1.88 -0.25
CA GLU A 108 -12.42 2.84 -0.59
C GLU A 108 -12.38 4.11 0.28
N HIS A 109 -13.16 4.17 1.36
CA HIS A 109 -13.10 5.22 2.37
C HIS A 109 -12.34 4.72 3.60
N VAL A 110 -11.48 5.57 4.16
CA VAL A 110 -10.75 5.28 5.41
C VAL A 110 -11.70 5.40 6.59
N ILE A 111 -11.69 4.40 7.46
CA ILE A 111 -12.37 4.47 8.77
C ILE A 111 -11.34 4.71 9.87
N TRP A 112 -10.24 3.98 9.84
CA TRP A 112 -9.18 4.06 10.84
C TRP A 112 -7.80 3.90 10.21
N SER A 113 -6.82 4.64 10.73
CA SER A 113 -5.42 4.43 10.38
C SER A 113 -4.51 4.73 11.57
N GLY A 114 -3.58 3.81 11.85
CA GLY A 114 -2.47 4.03 12.78
C GLY A 114 -1.24 4.71 12.16
N LEU A 115 -1.33 5.17 10.90
CA LEU A 115 -0.19 5.74 10.16
C LEU A 115 -0.07 7.26 10.34
N GLU A 116 1.14 7.78 10.13
CA GLU A 116 1.35 9.24 10.02
C GLU A 116 0.58 9.81 8.80
N PRO A 117 -0.05 11.00 8.91
CA PRO A 117 -0.94 11.53 7.86
C PRO A 117 -0.33 11.61 6.46
N GLY A 118 0.95 12.00 6.36
CA GLY A 118 1.63 12.12 5.07
C GLY A 118 1.86 10.77 4.38
N ASP A 119 2.13 9.73 5.16
CA ASP A 119 2.30 8.38 4.61
C ASP A 119 0.94 7.74 4.30
N LEU A 120 -0.08 7.99 5.14
CA LEU A 120 -1.47 7.59 4.88
C LEU A 120 -1.96 8.18 3.55
N GLN A 121 -1.72 9.46 3.31
CA GLN A 121 -2.13 10.13 2.07
C GLN A 121 -1.55 9.44 0.84
N THR A 122 -0.23 9.24 0.84
CA THR A 122 0.48 8.61 -0.29
C THR A 122 0.02 7.17 -0.50
N LEU A 123 -0.12 6.42 0.60
CA LEU A 123 -0.53 5.02 0.56
C LEU A 123 -1.98 4.87 0.11
N TYR A 124 -2.88 5.71 0.62
CA TYR A 124 -4.29 5.74 0.22
C TYR A 124 -4.42 5.92 -1.29
N GLN A 125 -3.67 6.86 -1.86
CA GLN A 125 -3.68 7.07 -3.31
C GLN A 125 -3.16 5.87 -4.08
N TYR A 126 -2.08 5.23 -3.61
CA TYR A 126 -1.60 3.99 -4.20
C TYR A 126 -2.68 2.90 -4.14
N LEU A 127 -3.33 2.73 -3.00
CA LEU A 127 -4.32 1.68 -2.78
C LEU A 127 -5.55 1.87 -3.67
N VAL A 128 -6.14 3.07 -3.69
CA VAL A 128 -7.40 3.34 -4.40
C VAL A 128 -7.19 3.52 -5.90
N HIS A 129 -6.14 4.19 -6.35
CA HIS A 129 -6.00 4.52 -7.78
C HIS A 129 -5.20 3.49 -8.58
N ILE A 130 -4.35 2.71 -7.91
CA ILE A 130 -3.44 1.79 -8.60
C ILE A 130 -3.75 0.35 -8.19
N PHE A 131 -3.70 0.05 -6.90
CA PHE A 131 -3.72 -1.33 -6.43
C PHE A 131 -5.10 -2.00 -6.56
N LEU A 132 -6.15 -1.39 -6.00
CA LEU A 132 -7.50 -1.97 -5.99
C LEU A 132 -8.09 -2.12 -7.41
N PRO A 133 -7.97 -1.13 -8.33
CA PRO A 133 -8.43 -1.29 -9.70
C PRO A 133 -7.72 -2.41 -10.44
N SER A 134 -6.38 -2.45 -10.39
CA SER A 134 -5.60 -3.54 -11.01
C SER A 134 -5.94 -4.91 -10.43
N TYR A 135 -6.25 -4.97 -9.14
CA TYR A 135 -6.69 -6.21 -8.50
C TYR A 135 -8.08 -6.65 -8.98
N MET A 136 -9.04 -5.73 -9.05
CA MET A 136 -10.39 -6.03 -9.54
C MET A 136 -10.38 -6.47 -11.01
N GLU A 137 -9.54 -5.87 -11.86
CA GLU A 137 -9.35 -6.31 -13.25
C GLU A 137 -8.81 -7.74 -13.32
N THR A 138 -7.85 -8.10 -12.46
CA THR A 138 -7.28 -9.46 -12.40
C THR A 138 -8.33 -10.49 -11.98
N GLU A 139 -9.20 -10.14 -11.03
CA GLU A 139 -10.31 -10.99 -10.59
C GLU A 139 -11.35 -11.20 -11.69
N LEU A 140 -11.73 -10.12 -12.40
CA LEU A 140 -12.69 -10.17 -13.51
C LEU A 140 -12.16 -11.00 -14.69
N GLN A 141 -10.85 -11.00 -14.93
CA GLN A 141 -10.20 -11.79 -15.98
C GLN A 141 -9.94 -13.26 -15.57
N GLY A 142 -10.43 -13.69 -14.40
CA GLY A 142 -10.35 -15.08 -13.96
C GLY A 142 -8.99 -15.49 -13.40
N GLY A 143 -8.20 -14.55 -12.88
CA GLY A 143 -6.93 -14.83 -12.23
C GLY A 143 -7.08 -15.83 -11.08
N SER A 144 -6.54 -17.04 -11.25
CA SER A 144 -6.42 -18.10 -10.23
C SER A 144 -7.62 -18.26 -9.27
N MET A 145 -8.83 -18.06 -9.76
CA MET A 145 -10.02 -18.45 -9.02
C MET A 145 -10.03 -19.99 -8.99
N PRO A 146 -10.14 -20.65 -7.83
CA PRO A 146 -10.50 -22.05 -7.82
C PRO A 146 -11.87 -22.11 -8.50
N ARG A 147 -11.91 -22.61 -9.74
CA ARG A 147 -13.14 -22.78 -10.54
C ARG A 147 -14.16 -23.73 -9.88
N ASN A 148 -13.87 -24.21 -8.67
CA ASN A 148 -14.69 -25.11 -7.91
C ASN A 148 -14.68 -24.66 -6.44
N PRO A 149 -15.47 -23.63 -6.06
CA PRO A 149 -15.77 -23.43 -4.65
C PRO A 149 -16.53 -24.68 -4.21
N SER A 150 -15.93 -25.49 -3.34
CA SER A 150 -16.55 -26.70 -2.79
C SER A 150 -17.84 -26.38 -2.00
N SER A 151 -18.13 -25.09 -1.80
CA SER A 151 -19.23 -24.57 -1.02
C SER A 151 -19.66 -23.20 -1.57
N PRO A 152 -20.97 -22.92 -1.74
CA PRO A 152 -21.49 -21.58 -2.01
C PRO A 152 -21.08 -20.55 -0.96
N PHE A 153 -20.67 -21.00 0.23
CA PHE A 153 -20.19 -20.15 1.31
C PHE A 153 -18.71 -19.75 1.17
N ALA A 154 -17.93 -20.46 0.34
CA ALA A 154 -16.53 -20.12 0.05
C ALA A 154 -16.38 -18.72 -0.59
N MET A 155 -17.45 -18.20 -1.19
CA MET A 155 -17.51 -16.86 -1.79
C MET A 155 -17.55 -15.73 -0.76
N TYR A 156 -17.94 -16.01 0.50
CA TYR A 156 -18.03 -15.02 1.58
C TYR A 156 -16.79 -14.96 2.49
N HIS A 157 -15.81 -15.84 2.28
CA HIS A 157 -14.57 -15.78 3.05
C HIS A 157 -13.64 -14.74 2.44
N GLY A 158 -13.27 -13.74 3.24
CA GLY A 158 -12.24 -12.80 2.87
C GLY A 158 -10.89 -13.49 2.64
N ARG A 159 -10.01 -12.82 1.90
CA ARG A 159 -8.74 -13.38 1.44
C ARG A 159 -7.63 -12.36 1.48
N PHE A 160 -6.40 -12.84 1.56
CA PHE A 160 -5.22 -12.01 1.36
C PHE A 160 -5.03 -11.72 -0.13
N ILE A 161 -4.95 -10.44 -0.48
CA ILE A 161 -4.67 -10.00 -1.85
C ILE A 161 -3.18 -10.17 -2.18
N ASN A 162 -2.33 -10.04 -1.16
CA ASN A 162 -0.89 -10.19 -1.27
C ASN A 162 -0.43 -11.45 -0.53
N GLY A 163 0.38 -12.28 -1.18
CA GLY A 163 0.90 -13.54 -0.62
C GLY A 163 0.47 -14.76 -1.44
N PRO A 164 0.79 -15.98 -0.98
CA PRO A 164 0.46 -17.20 -1.70
C PRO A 164 -1.05 -17.47 -1.61
N SER A 165 -1.66 -17.87 -2.72
CA SER A 165 -3.11 -18.13 -2.83
C SER A 165 -3.62 -19.22 -1.88
N ASN A 166 -2.73 -20.02 -1.30
CA ASN A 166 -3.07 -21.03 -0.30
C ASN A 166 -1.93 -21.20 0.70
N LEU A 167 -2.17 -20.84 1.97
CA LEU A 167 -1.18 -20.92 3.05
C LEU A 167 -0.79 -22.36 3.39
N LYS A 168 -1.68 -23.34 3.15
CA LYS A 168 -1.43 -24.76 3.47
C LYS A 168 -0.50 -25.45 2.47
N THR A 169 -0.40 -24.93 1.24
CA THR A 169 0.46 -25.47 0.17
C THR A 169 1.61 -24.54 -0.20
N ALA A 170 1.72 -23.39 0.49
CA ALA A 170 2.73 -22.39 0.22
C ALA A 170 4.12 -22.89 0.65
N LYS A 171 4.99 -23.15 -0.33
CA LYS A 171 6.44 -23.39 -0.07
C LYS A 171 7.19 -22.10 0.27
N SER A 172 6.63 -20.95 -0.08
CA SER A 172 7.14 -19.63 0.31
C SER A 172 5.98 -18.65 0.41
N VAL A 173 6.16 -17.61 1.22
CA VAL A 173 5.13 -16.60 1.49
C VAL A 173 4.98 -15.57 0.35
N GLY A 174 5.59 -15.80 -0.81
CA GLY A 174 5.53 -14.88 -1.96
C GLY A 174 6.26 -13.55 -1.72
N LYS A 175 6.14 -12.62 -2.68
CA LYS A 175 6.70 -11.26 -2.56
C LYS A 175 5.65 -10.32 -1.97
N PHE A 176 5.84 -9.92 -0.72
CA PHE A 176 5.04 -8.84 -0.13
C PHE A 176 5.48 -7.47 -0.65
N PRO A 177 4.54 -6.54 -0.90
CA PRO A 177 4.89 -5.16 -1.14
C PRO A 177 5.66 -4.61 0.06
N LYS A 178 6.89 -4.18 -0.21
CA LYS A 178 7.75 -3.53 0.77
C LYS A 178 7.58 -2.04 0.63
N ILE A 179 7.19 -1.39 1.72
CA ILE A 179 6.97 0.05 1.76
C ILE A 179 7.76 0.70 2.89
N TYR A 180 8.13 1.96 2.72
CA TYR A 180 8.75 2.77 3.73
C TYR A 180 7.69 3.65 4.38
N LEU A 181 7.52 3.50 5.68
CA LEU A 181 6.63 4.32 6.49
C LEU A 181 7.47 5.08 7.53
N THR A 182 7.03 6.28 7.87
CA THR A 182 7.63 7.16 8.86
C THR A 182 7.07 6.79 10.22
N ARG A 183 7.96 6.44 11.14
CA ARG A 183 7.60 6.16 12.53
C ARG A 183 8.57 6.87 13.46
N LYS A 184 8.05 7.60 14.44
CA LYS A 184 8.88 8.37 15.40
C LYS A 184 9.91 9.25 14.66
N ARG A 185 9.50 9.87 13.55
CA ARG A 185 10.34 10.70 12.66
C ARG A 185 11.48 9.98 11.93
N LYS A 186 11.46 8.65 11.86
CA LYS A 186 12.45 7.87 11.09
C LYS A 186 11.73 6.98 10.07
N PRO A 187 12.21 6.92 8.81
CA PRO A 187 11.67 5.97 7.85
C PRO A 187 12.11 4.55 8.21
N ALA A 188 11.17 3.63 8.29
CA ALA A 188 11.40 2.20 8.49
C ALA A 188 10.74 1.41 7.36
N LEU A 189 11.33 0.25 7.05
CA LEU A 189 10.84 -0.65 6.01
C LEU A 189 9.78 -1.57 6.61
N TYR A 190 8.62 -1.67 5.97
CA TYR A 190 7.49 -2.51 6.34
C TYR A 190 7.14 -3.46 5.21
N ASN A 191 6.69 -4.65 5.56
CA ASN A 191 5.94 -5.51 4.65
C ASN A 191 4.45 -5.22 4.86
N MET A 192 3.75 -4.93 3.76
CA MET A 192 2.32 -4.65 3.78
C MET A 192 1.55 -5.92 3.41
N LEU A 193 0.73 -6.38 4.33
CA LEU A 193 -0.23 -7.46 4.11
C LEU A 193 -1.62 -6.86 3.93
N ILE A 194 -2.33 -7.28 2.88
CA ILE A 194 -3.67 -6.75 2.58
C ILE A 194 -4.66 -7.90 2.62
N TYR A 195 -5.62 -7.80 3.52
CA TYR A 195 -6.76 -8.70 3.61
C TYR A 195 -8.01 -7.97 3.13
N ARG A 196 -8.80 -8.60 2.28
CA ARG A 196 -10.05 -8.02 1.77
C ARG A 196 -11.18 -9.01 1.90
N THR A 197 -12.31 -8.51 2.40
CA THR A 197 -13.57 -9.24 2.50
C THR A 197 -14.71 -8.33 2.06
N LEU A 198 -15.49 -8.75 1.06
CA LEU A 198 -16.52 -7.91 0.44
C LEU A 198 -15.96 -6.52 0.07
N SER A 199 -16.51 -5.46 0.66
CA SER A 199 -16.11 -4.07 0.52
C SER A 199 -15.06 -3.59 1.53
N SER A 200 -14.70 -4.43 2.50
CA SER A 200 -13.77 -4.08 3.59
C SER A 200 -12.35 -4.48 3.22
N THR A 201 -11.40 -3.58 3.44
CA THR A 201 -9.97 -3.81 3.23
C THR A 201 -9.22 -3.48 4.50
N VAL A 202 -8.43 -4.43 4.98
CA VAL A 202 -7.55 -4.29 6.14
C VAL A 202 -6.11 -4.40 5.66
N CYS A 203 -5.31 -3.37 5.89
CA CYS A 203 -3.87 -3.39 5.66
C CYS A 203 -3.15 -3.53 7.00
N LEU A 204 -2.24 -4.48 7.07
CA LEU A 204 -1.42 -4.77 8.23
C LEU A 204 0.05 -4.45 7.88
N PHE A 205 0.71 -3.66 8.72
CA PHE A 205 2.09 -3.23 8.49
C PHE A 205 3.02 -3.93 9.48
N ILE A 206 3.92 -4.76 8.96
CA ILE A 206 4.88 -5.54 9.76
C ILE A 206 6.29 -5.01 9.49
N GLU A 207 7.01 -4.58 10.54
CA GLU A 207 8.36 -4.05 10.36
C GLU A 207 9.28 -5.13 9.74
N GLY A 208 10.02 -4.76 8.70
CA GLY A 208 10.83 -5.69 7.91
C GLY A 208 11.93 -6.39 8.71
N LYS A 209 12.39 -5.83 9.83
CA LYS A 209 13.33 -6.50 10.73
C LYS A 209 12.68 -7.71 11.41
N LEU A 210 11.44 -7.55 11.89
CA LEU A 210 10.67 -8.58 12.58
C LEU A 210 10.20 -9.68 11.61
N PHE A 211 9.84 -9.30 10.39
CA PHE A 211 9.41 -10.26 9.37
C PHE A 211 10.50 -11.29 9.01
N ASN A 212 11.76 -10.84 8.89
CA ASN A 212 12.88 -11.72 8.51
C ASN A 212 13.39 -12.63 9.64
N LEU A 213 13.10 -12.29 10.90
CA LEU A 213 13.49 -13.09 12.07
C LEU A 213 12.65 -14.39 12.09
N ASN A 214 11.33 -14.28 11.97
CA ASN A 214 10.45 -15.44 11.98
C ASN A 214 10.57 -16.35 10.75
N THR A 215 10.99 -15.83 9.58
CA THR A 215 11.29 -16.69 8.43
C THR A 215 12.52 -17.56 8.65
N LYS A 216 13.53 -17.06 9.39
CA LYS A 216 14.71 -17.86 9.75
C LYS A 216 14.38 -18.90 10.81
N ASP A 217 13.51 -18.58 11.76
CA ASP A 217 13.06 -19.51 12.79
C ASP A 217 12.12 -20.60 12.22
N ALA A 218 11.34 -20.28 11.18
CA ALA A 218 10.55 -21.26 10.44
C ALA A 218 11.41 -22.20 9.56
N GLU A 219 12.54 -21.72 9.02
CA GLU A 219 13.50 -22.57 8.29
C GLU A 219 14.29 -23.49 9.24
N ASN A 220 14.58 -23.06 10.47
CA ASN A 220 15.31 -23.87 11.46
C ASN A 220 14.44 -24.96 12.13
N ASN A 221 13.12 -24.89 12.03
CA ASN A 221 12.21 -25.90 12.59
C ASN A 221 11.83 -27.03 11.60
N ASN A 222 12.46 -27.08 10.42
CA ASN A 222 12.29 -28.19 9.45
C ASN A 222 13.44 -29.21 9.44
N PHE A 223 14.33 -29.16 10.43
CA PHE A 223 15.29 -30.23 10.69
C PHE A 223 15.27 -30.62 12.18
N ARG A 224 14.21 -31.32 12.58
CA ARG A 224 14.26 -32.32 13.65
C ARG A 224 13.12 -33.31 13.49
#